data_AF-A0A0B6XZU4-F1
#
_entry.id   AF-A0A0B6XZU4-F1
#
_cell.length_a   1.000
_cell.length_b   1.000
_cell.length_c   1.000
_cell.angle_alpha   90.00
_cell.angle_beta   90.00
_cell.angle_gamma   90.00
#
_symmetry.space_group_name_H-M   'P 1'
#
loop_
_entity.id
_entity.type
_entity.pdbx_description
1 polymer ?
#
loop_
_entity_poly.entity_id
_entity_poly.type
_entity_poly.pdbx_seq_one_letter_code
_entity_poly.pdbx_strand_id
1 'polypeptide(L)'
;SVSAIAYYIYSCANVNTFITCTGKVMAAKLGHWNKGLLATMTDPKEILHSDDDVVIIKDKYPKAKYHFLVLPRRQIKNLESVTKDDLDLLRHMQKHGEAIAEIADKDLQFRIGYHAVPSMSHLHMHVISQDFNSPCLKTKKHWNSFTTNYFIQSDTFIKNIEKSGHCKADVEEMNRLLKQELRCHVCHQVFNNIPLLKAHIVLHDVTKSAHIPRHS
;
A
#
# COMPACT_ATOMS: atom_id res chain seq x y z
N SER A 1 16.02 -4.94 -15.27
CA SER A 1 15.60 -5.93 -14.25
C SER A 1 15.24 -5.21 -12.95
N VAL A 2 14.45 -5.83 -12.07
CA VAL A 2 14.14 -5.31 -10.71
C VAL A 2 15.44 -5.00 -9.94
N SER A 3 16.50 -5.80 -10.15
CA SER A 3 17.81 -5.62 -9.53
C SER A 3 18.47 -4.27 -9.81
N ALA A 4 18.31 -3.68 -11.00
CA ALA A 4 18.89 -2.37 -11.32
C ALA A 4 18.17 -1.22 -10.60
N ILE A 5 16.84 -1.29 -10.49
CA ILE A 5 16.05 -0.33 -9.72
C ILE A 5 16.37 -0.50 -8.23
N ALA A 6 16.45 -1.74 -7.76
CA ALA A 6 16.79 -2.01 -6.37
C ALA A 6 18.18 -1.46 -6.01
N TYR A 7 19.17 -1.63 -6.88
CA TYR A 7 20.50 -1.06 -6.70
C TYR A 7 20.47 0.48 -6.65
N TYR A 8 19.72 1.11 -7.54
CA TYR A 8 19.58 2.57 -7.55
C TYR A 8 18.88 3.10 -6.29
N ILE A 9 17.78 2.48 -5.88
CA ILE A 9 17.09 2.83 -4.61
C ILE A 9 18.02 2.63 -3.41
N TYR A 10 18.75 1.51 -3.36
CA TYR A 10 19.67 1.19 -2.27
C TYR A 10 20.80 2.24 -2.14
N SER A 11 21.33 2.71 -3.28
CA SER A 11 22.35 3.77 -3.28
C SER A 11 21.86 5.12 -2.72
N CYS A 12 20.55 5.38 -2.75
CA CYS A 12 19.92 6.59 -2.21
C CYS A 12 19.46 6.44 -0.74
N ALA A 13 19.18 5.22 -0.27
CA ALA A 13 18.50 4.98 1.00
C ALA A 13 19.40 4.91 2.26
N ASN A 14 20.67 5.29 2.16
CA ASN A 14 21.64 5.20 3.25
C ASN A 14 21.49 6.32 4.30
N VAL A 15 20.34 6.38 4.98
CA VAL A 15 20.20 7.06 6.28
C VAL A 15 19.17 6.31 7.14
N ASN A 16 19.65 5.40 7.98
CA ASN A 16 18.83 4.62 8.89
C ASN A 16 18.55 5.45 10.16
N THR A 17 17.37 6.07 10.28
CA THR A 17 16.97 6.71 11.54
C THR A 17 15.61 6.17 11.98
N PHE A 18 15.63 5.34 13.02
CA PHE A 18 14.43 4.93 13.76
C PHE A 18 14.03 6.07 14.70
N ILE A 19 12.88 6.70 14.47
CA ILE A 19 12.32 7.69 15.39
C ILE A 19 11.03 7.14 16.00
N THR A 20 11.06 6.94 17.31
CA THR A 20 9.89 6.67 18.15
C THR A 20 8.98 7.90 18.18
N CYS A 21 7.72 7.73 17.76
CA CYS A 21 6.76 8.82 17.71
C CYS A 21 6.15 9.10 19.09
N THR A 22 6.65 10.12 19.78
CA THR A 22 5.94 10.81 20.87
C THR A 22 6.00 12.31 20.64
N GLY A 23 5.00 12.87 19.97
CA GLY A 23 4.90 14.31 19.77
C GLY A 23 3.61 14.71 19.05
N LYS A 24 2.76 15.46 19.74
CA LYS A 24 1.61 16.18 19.16
C LYS A 24 2.20 17.35 18.36
N VAL A 25 2.19 17.28 17.03
CA VAL A 25 2.56 18.42 16.17
C VAL A 25 1.28 19.11 15.69
N MET A 26 1.17 20.40 16.01
CA MET A 26 0.07 21.28 15.63
C MET A 26 -0.09 21.32 14.11
N ALA A 27 -1.32 21.13 13.63
CA ALA A 27 -1.65 21.17 12.22
C ALA A 27 -1.64 22.62 11.71
N ALA A 28 -0.66 22.97 10.88
CA ALA A 28 -0.75 24.14 10.02
C ALA A 28 -1.86 23.91 8.98
N LYS A 29 -2.75 24.91 8.81
CA LYS A 29 -3.86 24.89 7.86
C LYS A 29 -3.33 24.72 6.42
N LEU A 30 -3.52 23.55 5.83
CA LEU A 30 -3.19 23.31 4.42
C LEU A 30 -4.33 22.55 3.72
N GLY A 31 -5.23 23.28 3.05
CA GLY A 31 -6.18 22.74 2.06
C GLY A 31 -7.08 21.59 2.52
N HIS A 32 -7.88 21.04 1.60
CA HIS A 32 -8.63 19.81 1.88
C HIS A 32 -7.65 18.67 2.18
N TRP A 33 -7.85 17.97 3.29
CA TRP A 33 -6.97 16.90 3.80
C TRP A 33 -6.67 15.80 2.77
N ASN A 34 -7.55 15.60 1.79
CA ASN A 34 -7.40 14.60 0.72
C ASN A 34 -6.30 14.96 -0.30
N LYS A 35 -5.79 16.20 -0.32
CA LYS A 35 -4.68 16.66 -1.16
C LYS A 35 -3.31 16.56 -0.47
N GLY A 36 -3.26 16.06 0.77
CA GLY A 36 -2.02 16.01 1.57
C GLY A 36 -0.86 15.28 0.86
N LEU A 37 -1.16 14.28 0.03
CA LEU A 37 -0.16 13.54 -0.74
C LEU A 37 0.66 14.41 -1.68
N LEU A 38 0.03 15.38 -2.36
CA LEU A 38 0.72 16.21 -3.35
C LEU A 38 1.82 17.05 -2.71
N ALA A 39 1.62 17.50 -1.46
CA ALA A 39 2.65 18.20 -0.70
C ALA A 39 3.77 17.26 -0.25
N THR A 40 3.43 16.03 0.16
CA THR A 40 4.43 15.03 0.56
C THR A 40 5.29 14.57 -0.62
N MET A 41 4.74 14.51 -1.83
CA MET A 41 5.46 14.14 -3.06
C MET A 41 6.58 15.12 -3.43
N THR A 42 6.58 16.33 -2.88
CA THR A 42 7.60 17.36 -3.13
C THR A 42 8.49 17.63 -1.93
N ASP A 43 8.26 16.97 -0.79
CA ASP A 43 9.11 17.10 0.41
C ASP A 43 10.27 16.11 0.35
N PRO A 44 11.52 16.55 0.14
CA PRO A 44 12.67 15.66 0.02
C PRO A 44 12.89 14.76 1.26
N LYS A 45 12.37 15.15 2.43
CA LYS A 45 12.51 14.36 3.67
C LYS A 45 11.61 13.12 3.69
N GLU A 46 10.53 13.15 2.93
CA GLU A 46 9.52 12.10 2.91
C GLU A 46 9.71 11.15 1.71
N ILE A 47 10.52 11.56 0.73
CA ILE A 47 10.85 10.80 -0.48
C ILE A 47 11.94 9.77 -0.16
N LEU A 48 11.60 8.49 -0.36
CA LEU A 48 12.57 7.40 -0.29
C LEU A 48 13.31 7.22 -1.60
N HIS A 49 12.61 7.44 -2.70
CA HIS A 49 13.13 7.31 -4.05
C HIS A 49 12.21 8.04 -5.01
N SER A 50 12.77 8.53 -6.11
CA SER A 50 12.00 9.04 -7.23
C SER A 50 12.78 8.93 -8.52
N ASP A 51 12.05 8.92 -9.63
CA ASP A 51 12.57 9.14 -10.97
C ASP A 51 11.69 10.18 -11.71
N ASP A 52 11.73 10.17 -13.04
CA ASP A 52 11.00 11.10 -13.89
C ASP A 52 9.48 10.84 -13.89
N ASP A 53 9.03 9.64 -13.54
CA ASP A 53 7.62 9.22 -13.64
C ASP A 53 6.96 9.00 -12.29
N VAL A 54 7.71 8.56 -11.28
CA VAL A 54 7.16 8.14 -9.97
C VAL A 54 7.96 8.68 -8.78
N VAL A 55 7.28 8.75 -7.64
CA VAL A 55 7.86 9.03 -6.34
C VAL A 55 7.39 7.98 -5.34
N ILE A 56 8.30 7.50 -4.50
CA ILE A 56 8.02 6.55 -3.42
C ILE A 56 8.20 7.26 -2.08
N ILE A 57 7.16 7.23 -1.26
CA ILE A 57 7.15 7.81 0.09
C ILE A 57 6.73 6.75 1.13
N LYS A 58 7.05 7.00 2.40
CA LYS A 58 6.43 6.26 3.51
C LYS A 58 4.99 6.71 3.71
N ASP A 59 4.07 5.77 3.97
CA ASP A 59 2.73 6.15 4.44
C ASP A 59 2.86 6.75 5.84
N LYS A 60 2.31 7.95 6.04
CA LYS A 60 2.36 8.68 7.32
C LYS A 60 1.66 7.94 8.47
N TYR A 61 0.71 7.07 8.15
CA TYR A 61 -0.07 6.27 9.10
C TYR A 61 -0.01 4.79 8.69
N PRO A 62 1.17 4.14 8.75
CA PRO A 62 1.41 2.83 8.17
C PRO A 62 0.50 1.78 8.80
N LYS A 63 -0.08 0.84 8.04
CA LYS A 63 -0.98 -0.20 8.60
C LYS A 63 -0.29 -1.53 8.89
N ALA A 64 0.99 -1.65 8.54
CA ALA A 64 1.88 -2.77 8.82
C ALA A 64 3.28 -2.25 9.15
N LYS A 65 4.25 -3.13 9.42
CA LYS A 65 5.66 -2.78 9.64
C LYS A 65 6.21 -1.92 8.49
N TYR A 66 5.92 -2.30 7.24
CA TYR A 66 6.26 -1.54 6.06
C TYR A 66 5.00 -1.17 5.29
N HIS A 67 4.83 0.13 5.04
CA HIS A 67 3.74 0.63 4.22
C HIS A 67 4.25 1.85 3.44
N PHE A 68 4.41 1.67 2.14
CA PHE A 68 4.86 2.71 1.21
C PHE A 68 3.75 3.05 0.23
N LEU A 69 3.87 4.24 -0.35
CA LEU A 69 3.02 4.69 -1.45
C LEU A 69 3.93 4.98 -2.66
N VAL A 70 3.62 4.36 -3.79
CA VAL A 70 4.18 4.73 -5.09
C VAL A 70 3.16 5.65 -5.77
N LEU A 71 3.56 6.87 -6.09
CA LEU A 71 2.70 7.88 -6.69
C LEU A 71 3.26 8.31 -8.05
N PRO A 72 2.43 8.42 -9.10
CA PRO A 72 2.88 8.98 -10.36
C PRO A 72 3.07 10.50 -10.22
N ARG A 73 4.05 11.07 -10.92
CA ARG A 73 4.20 12.54 -11.04
C ARG A 73 3.09 13.13 -11.90
N ARG A 74 2.65 12.40 -12.93
CA ARG A 74 1.49 12.76 -13.75
C ARG A 74 0.23 12.78 -12.89
N GLN A 75 -0.63 13.79 -13.09
CA GLN A 75 -1.86 13.95 -12.32
C GLN A 75 -2.93 12.98 -12.79
N ILE A 76 -3.08 11.86 -12.08
CA ILE A 76 -4.18 10.91 -12.25
C ILE A 76 -5.03 10.94 -10.97
N LYS A 77 -6.30 11.32 -11.07
CA LYS A 77 -7.12 11.61 -9.88
C LYS A 77 -7.36 10.37 -9.01
N ASN A 78 -7.68 9.24 -9.63
CA ASN A 78 -8.06 7.99 -8.98
C ASN A 78 -8.06 6.84 -10.01
N LEU A 79 -8.40 5.63 -9.56
CA LEU A 79 -8.49 4.43 -10.39
C LEU A 79 -9.46 4.57 -11.58
N GLU A 80 -10.57 5.30 -11.42
CA GLU A 80 -11.56 5.48 -12.50
C GLU A 80 -11.06 6.39 -13.62
N SER A 81 -10.02 7.18 -13.35
CA SER A 81 -9.39 8.06 -14.34
C SER A 81 -8.31 7.35 -15.16
N VAL A 82 -8.01 6.09 -14.83
CA VAL A 82 -6.96 5.30 -15.51
C VAL A 82 -7.48 4.75 -16.83
N THR A 83 -6.69 4.90 -17.89
CA THR A 83 -6.97 4.40 -19.24
C THR A 83 -5.87 3.46 -19.74
N LYS A 84 -6.02 2.93 -20.97
CA LYS A 84 -4.98 2.09 -21.61
C LYS A 84 -3.67 2.84 -21.84
N ASP A 85 -3.71 4.17 -21.97
CA ASP A 85 -2.50 4.98 -22.18
C ASP A 85 -1.63 5.04 -20.91
N ASP A 86 -2.17 4.63 -19.77
CA ASP A 86 -1.47 4.62 -18.49
C ASP A 86 -0.78 3.28 -18.20
N LEU A 87 -0.91 2.27 -19.07
CA LEU A 87 -0.42 0.91 -18.80
C LEU A 87 1.08 0.86 -18.53
N ASP A 88 1.88 1.58 -19.30
CA ASP A 88 3.33 1.63 -19.10
C ASP A 88 3.69 2.24 -17.75
N LEU A 89 3.00 3.31 -17.35
CA LEU A 89 3.14 3.94 -16.03
C LEU A 89 2.73 2.98 -14.91
N LEU A 90 1.63 2.25 -15.03
CA LEU A 90 1.20 1.28 -14.02
C LEU A 90 2.21 0.13 -13.86
N ARG A 91 2.76 -0.37 -14.98
CA ARG A 91 3.81 -1.40 -14.98
C ARG A 91 5.10 -0.87 -14.34
N HIS A 92 5.44 0.39 -14.61
CA HIS A 92 6.57 1.07 -13.99
C HIS A 92 6.37 1.20 -12.47
N MET A 93 5.20 1.69 -12.04
CA MET A 93 4.82 1.74 -10.62
C MET A 93 4.92 0.37 -9.95
N GLN A 94 4.39 -0.69 -10.57
CA GLN A 94 4.48 -2.07 -10.07
C GLN A 94 5.93 -2.49 -9.82
N LYS A 95 6.80 -2.29 -10.81
CA LYS A 95 8.22 -2.66 -10.72
C LYS A 95 8.95 -1.90 -9.60
N HIS A 96 8.64 -0.62 -9.41
CA HIS A 96 9.16 0.17 -8.30
C HIS A 96 8.61 -0.30 -6.94
N GLY A 97 7.34 -0.72 -6.90
CA GLY A 97 6.73 -1.31 -5.71
C GLY A 97 7.38 -2.63 -5.29
N GLU A 98 7.69 -3.50 -6.25
CA GLU A 98 8.42 -4.74 -6.02
C GLU A 98 9.84 -4.47 -5.52
N ALA A 99 10.55 -3.53 -6.14
CA ALA A 99 11.90 -3.18 -5.76
C ALA A 99 11.98 -2.63 -4.32
N ILE A 100 11.08 -1.72 -3.93
CA ILE A 100 11.09 -1.18 -2.56
C ILE A 100 10.70 -2.23 -1.52
N ALA A 101 9.80 -3.16 -1.85
CA ALA A 101 9.46 -4.27 -0.96
C ALA A 101 10.67 -5.17 -0.68
N GLU A 102 11.41 -5.54 -1.73
CA GLU A 102 12.61 -6.39 -1.62
C GLU A 102 13.73 -5.72 -0.79
N ILE A 103 13.92 -4.42 -0.97
CA ILE A 103 14.91 -3.64 -0.20
C ILE A 103 14.50 -3.51 1.27
N ALA A 104 13.20 -3.27 1.52
CA ALA A 104 12.70 -3.05 2.86
C ALA A 104 12.82 -4.32 3.72
N ASP A 105 12.40 -5.47 3.17
CA ASP A 105 12.49 -6.75 3.86
C ASP A 105 12.30 -7.90 2.86
N LYS A 106 13.41 -8.54 2.46
CA LYS A 106 13.40 -9.64 1.48
C LYS A 106 12.65 -10.88 1.97
N ASP A 107 12.47 -11.04 3.29
CA ASP A 107 11.90 -12.25 3.87
C ASP A 107 10.39 -12.10 4.10
N LEU A 108 9.88 -10.88 4.32
CA LEU A 108 8.44 -10.63 4.49
C LEU A 108 7.64 -10.73 3.19
N GLN A 109 6.39 -11.16 3.32
CA GLN A 109 5.41 -11.04 2.25
C GLN A 109 4.84 -9.63 2.15
N PHE A 110 4.67 -9.16 0.92
CA PHE A 110 4.06 -7.88 0.59
C PHE A 110 2.86 -8.07 -0.33
N ARG A 111 1.88 -7.18 -0.20
CA ARG A 111 0.86 -6.95 -1.22
C ARG A 111 1.08 -5.59 -1.87
N ILE A 112 0.87 -5.54 -3.17
CA ILE A 112 1.08 -4.36 -4.00
C ILE A 112 -0.22 -4.10 -4.77
N GLY A 113 -0.83 -2.93 -4.57
CA GLY A 113 -2.14 -2.69 -5.15
C GLY A 113 -2.81 -1.42 -4.68
N TYR A 114 -4.12 -1.36 -4.89
CA TYR A 114 -4.90 -0.14 -4.77
C TYR A 114 -6.17 -0.38 -3.95
N HIS A 115 -6.63 0.63 -3.23
CA HIS A 115 -7.98 0.64 -2.69
C HIS A 115 -8.98 0.95 -3.80
N ALA A 116 -10.00 0.09 -3.99
CA ALA A 116 -11.03 0.23 -5.02
C ALA A 116 -11.73 1.60 -4.99
N VAL A 117 -11.96 2.15 -3.79
CA VAL A 117 -12.43 3.52 -3.60
C VAL A 117 -11.38 4.29 -2.79
N PRO A 118 -10.53 5.13 -3.42
CA PRO A 118 -9.43 5.77 -2.72
C PRO A 118 -9.91 6.81 -1.71
N SER A 119 -9.20 6.93 -0.59
CA SER A 119 -9.49 7.92 0.47
C SER A 119 -8.85 9.29 0.19
N MET A 120 -7.88 9.35 -0.72
CA MET A 120 -7.14 10.57 -1.08
C MET A 120 -7.31 10.86 -2.57
N SER A 121 -7.23 12.14 -2.92
CA SER A 121 -7.15 12.55 -4.33
C SER A 121 -5.71 12.36 -4.80
N HIS A 122 -5.54 11.84 -6.01
CA HIS A 122 -4.29 11.38 -6.63
C HIS A 122 -4.08 9.87 -6.49
N LEU A 123 -3.82 9.21 -7.61
CA LEU A 123 -3.52 7.78 -7.69
C LEU A 123 -2.31 7.46 -6.81
N HIS A 124 -2.42 6.42 -6.00
CA HIS A 124 -1.33 5.92 -5.18
C HIS A 124 -1.45 4.41 -5.06
N MET A 125 -0.35 3.72 -5.33
CA MET A 125 -0.24 2.28 -5.15
C MET A 125 0.36 2.00 -3.78
N HIS A 126 -0.33 1.20 -2.99
CA HIS A 126 0.14 0.70 -1.72
C HIS A 126 1.14 -0.42 -1.93
N VAL A 127 2.25 -0.37 -1.19
CA VAL A 127 3.18 -1.49 -1.00
C VAL A 127 3.19 -1.77 0.49
N ILE A 128 2.58 -2.87 0.91
CA ILE A 128 2.30 -3.14 2.33
C ILE A 128 2.69 -4.55 2.74
N SER A 129 3.46 -4.67 3.81
CA SER A 129 3.83 -5.97 4.38
C SER A 129 2.62 -6.65 5.05
N GLN A 130 2.56 -7.98 5.01
CA GLN A 130 1.42 -8.76 5.49
C GLN A 130 1.36 -8.97 7.01
N ASP A 131 2.32 -8.46 7.79
CA ASP A 131 2.29 -8.59 9.25
C ASP A 131 1.16 -7.78 9.90
N PHE A 132 0.76 -6.67 9.28
CA PHE A 132 -0.24 -5.72 9.81
C PHE A 132 0.00 -5.30 11.28
N ASN A 133 1.24 -5.38 11.75
CA ASN A 133 1.64 -5.05 13.11
C ASN A 133 2.00 -3.57 13.19
N SER A 134 0.96 -2.74 13.36
CA SER A 134 1.15 -1.28 13.48
C SER A 134 0.21 -0.64 14.50
N PRO A 135 0.65 0.37 15.28
CA PRO A 135 -0.22 1.17 16.12
C PRO A 135 -1.27 1.99 15.33
N CYS A 136 -1.08 2.24 14.03
CA CYS A 136 -2.05 2.98 13.20
C CYS A 136 -3.16 2.08 12.61
N LEU A 137 -3.04 0.75 12.73
CA LEU A 137 -4.14 -0.17 12.48
C LEU A 137 -5.10 -0.14 13.68
N LYS A 138 -6.22 0.57 13.53
CA LYS A 138 -7.11 0.97 14.63
C LYS A 138 -8.58 0.57 14.44
N THR A 139 -9.02 0.40 13.20
CA THR A 139 -10.46 0.24 12.90
C THR A 139 -10.70 -0.95 11.99
N LYS A 140 -11.93 -1.47 12.04
CA LYS A 140 -12.41 -2.50 11.10
C LYS A 140 -12.26 -2.07 9.65
N LYS A 141 -12.54 -0.80 9.35
CA LYS A 141 -12.33 -0.23 8.01
C LYS A 141 -10.86 -0.33 7.58
N HIS A 142 -9.90 -0.02 8.48
CA HIS A 142 -8.48 -0.17 8.14
C HIS A 142 -8.12 -1.63 7.86
N TRP A 143 -8.65 -2.59 8.61
CA TRP A 143 -8.39 -4.00 8.35
C TRP A 143 -8.98 -4.43 7.00
N ASN A 144 -10.29 -4.29 6.85
CA ASN A 144 -11.03 -4.77 5.69
C ASN A 144 -10.60 -4.08 4.39
N SER A 145 -10.13 -2.83 4.43
CA SER A 145 -9.64 -2.15 3.23
C SER A 145 -8.40 -2.81 2.64
N PHE A 146 -7.58 -3.48 3.44
CA PHE A 146 -6.42 -4.21 2.96
C PHE A 146 -6.69 -5.70 2.82
N THR A 147 -7.57 -6.33 3.61
CA THR A 147 -7.69 -7.80 3.68
C THR A 147 -8.92 -8.38 2.95
N THR A 148 -9.62 -7.58 2.16
CA THR A 148 -10.76 -8.03 1.32
C THR A 148 -10.53 -7.66 -0.14
N ASN A 149 -11.50 -7.97 -1.01
CA ASN A 149 -11.52 -7.55 -2.42
C ASN A 149 -11.60 -6.03 -2.60
N TYR A 150 -11.74 -5.26 -1.52
CA TYR A 150 -11.56 -3.80 -1.54
C TYR A 150 -10.12 -3.41 -1.94
N PHE A 151 -9.15 -4.28 -1.67
CA PHE A 151 -7.77 -4.10 -2.13
C PHE A 151 -7.54 -4.86 -3.44
N ILE A 152 -7.45 -4.12 -4.53
CA ILE A 152 -7.22 -4.64 -5.87
C ILE A 152 -5.71 -4.82 -6.07
N GLN A 153 -5.27 -6.05 -6.30
CA GLN A 153 -3.87 -6.34 -6.63
C GLN A 153 -3.47 -5.60 -7.91
N SER A 154 -2.28 -5.03 -7.92
CA SER A 154 -1.80 -4.19 -9.03
C SER A 154 -1.71 -4.97 -10.34
N ASP A 155 -1.23 -6.22 -10.32
CA ASP A 155 -1.14 -7.07 -11.50
C ASP A 155 -2.53 -7.35 -12.13
N THR A 156 -3.53 -7.56 -11.27
CA THR A 156 -4.93 -7.80 -11.64
C THR A 156 -5.56 -6.53 -12.17
N PHE A 157 -5.26 -5.39 -11.54
CA PHE A 157 -5.70 -4.08 -12.02
C PHE A 157 -5.16 -3.79 -13.43
N ILE A 158 -3.86 -3.99 -13.67
CA ILE A 158 -3.23 -3.81 -14.98
C ILE A 158 -3.93 -4.70 -16.02
N LYS A 159 -4.06 -6.01 -15.75
CA LYS A 159 -4.75 -6.95 -16.65
C LYS A 159 -6.18 -6.51 -16.98
N ASN A 160 -6.90 -5.98 -16.00
CA ASN A 160 -8.25 -5.46 -16.21
C ASN A 160 -8.24 -4.24 -17.14
N ILE A 161 -7.35 -3.27 -16.92
CA ILE A 161 -7.23 -2.09 -17.81
C ILE A 161 -6.83 -2.50 -19.23
N GLU A 162 -5.95 -3.48 -19.42
CA GLU A 162 -5.61 -4.00 -20.75
C GLU A 162 -6.84 -4.53 -21.49
N LYS A 163 -7.72 -5.25 -20.77
CA LYS A 163 -8.91 -5.87 -21.33
C LYS A 163 -10.04 -4.86 -21.56
N SER A 164 -10.46 -4.11 -20.54
CA SER A 164 -11.64 -3.24 -20.57
C SER A 164 -11.35 -1.78 -20.89
N GLY A 165 -10.11 -1.31 -20.69
CA GLY A 165 -9.70 0.08 -20.85
C GLY A 165 -10.20 1.05 -19.77
N HIS A 166 -10.94 0.56 -18.79
CA HIS A 166 -11.47 1.36 -17.68
C HIS A 166 -11.73 0.49 -16.45
N CYS A 167 -11.71 1.11 -15.28
CA CYS A 167 -12.10 0.48 -14.02
C CYS A 167 -13.23 1.28 -13.38
N LYS A 168 -14.29 0.60 -12.96
CA LYS A 168 -15.36 1.18 -12.13
C LYS A 168 -15.56 0.29 -10.91
N ALA A 169 -15.59 0.92 -9.74
CA ALA A 169 -15.91 0.22 -8.51
C ALA A 169 -17.42 0.29 -8.25
N ASP A 170 -18.02 -0.84 -7.89
CA ASP A 170 -19.36 -0.84 -7.29
C ASP A 170 -19.26 -0.32 -5.86
N VAL A 171 -19.64 0.94 -5.66
CA VAL A 171 -19.53 1.64 -4.37
C VAL A 171 -20.35 0.96 -3.28
N GLU A 172 -21.49 0.35 -3.61
CA GLU A 172 -22.32 -0.34 -2.63
C GLU A 172 -21.61 -1.61 -2.15
N GLU A 173 -21.12 -2.42 -3.09
CA GLU A 173 -20.36 -3.62 -2.77
C GLU A 173 -19.10 -3.29 -1.98
N MET A 174 -18.35 -2.27 -2.38
CA MET A 174 -17.15 -1.83 -1.65
C MET A 174 -17.47 -1.40 -0.21
N ASN A 175 -18.61 -0.75 0.00
CA ASN A 175 -19.07 -0.40 1.35
C ASN A 175 -19.49 -1.64 2.17
N ARG A 176 -20.04 -2.69 1.54
CA ARG A 176 -20.33 -3.97 2.20
C ARG A 176 -19.05 -4.65 2.66
N LEU A 177 -18.04 -4.74 1.79
CA LEU A 177 -16.72 -5.32 2.11
C LEU A 177 -16.08 -4.65 3.34
N LEU A 178 -16.13 -3.31 3.43
CA LEU A 178 -15.57 -2.59 4.58
C LEU A 178 -16.27 -2.88 5.91
N LYS A 179 -17.52 -3.37 5.88
CA LYS A 179 -18.34 -3.65 7.08
C LYS A 179 -18.32 -5.12 7.52
N GLN A 180 -17.73 -6.01 6.71
CA GLN A 180 -17.59 -7.43 7.02
C GLN A 180 -16.95 -7.69 8.38
N GLU A 181 -17.18 -8.88 8.91
CA GLU A 181 -16.56 -9.34 10.15
C GLU A 181 -15.02 -9.30 10.07
N LEU A 182 -14.36 -9.14 11.22
CA LEU A 182 -12.91 -9.12 11.27
C LEU A 182 -12.38 -10.54 11.13
N ARG A 183 -11.95 -10.90 9.92
CA ARG A 183 -11.41 -12.22 9.62
C ARG A 183 -9.90 -12.15 9.44
N CYS A 184 -9.16 -13.04 10.11
CA CYS A 184 -7.71 -13.17 9.92
C CYS A 184 -7.40 -13.50 8.45
N HIS A 185 -6.42 -12.82 7.85
CA HIS A 185 -6.06 -13.02 6.44
C HIS A 185 -5.23 -14.29 6.22
N VAL A 186 -4.73 -14.92 7.29
CA VAL A 186 -3.93 -16.16 7.25
C VAL A 186 -4.80 -17.38 7.55
N CYS A 187 -5.42 -17.46 8.73
CA CYS A 187 -6.16 -18.65 9.18
C CYS A 187 -7.68 -18.51 9.15
N HIS A 188 -8.20 -17.36 8.72
CA HIS A 188 -9.64 -17.08 8.62
C HIS A 188 -10.43 -17.11 9.93
N GLN A 189 -9.79 -17.14 11.11
CA GLN A 189 -10.48 -16.97 12.39
C GLN A 189 -11.16 -15.59 12.48
N VAL A 190 -12.36 -15.54 13.06
CA VAL A 190 -13.18 -14.32 13.21
C VAL A 190 -12.97 -13.69 14.59
N PHE A 191 -12.94 -12.37 14.63
CA PHE A 191 -12.74 -11.56 15.83
C PHE A 191 -13.82 -10.49 15.98
N ASN A 192 -14.14 -10.15 17.23
CA ASN A 192 -15.16 -9.15 17.52
C ASN A 192 -14.61 -7.71 17.57
N ASN A 193 -13.29 -7.55 17.73
CA ASN A 193 -12.65 -6.23 17.79
C ASN A 193 -11.19 -6.27 17.32
N ILE A 194 -10.65 -5.09 17.01
CA ILE A 194 -9.27 -4.91 16.52
C ILE A 194 -8.21 -5.35 17.54
N PRO A 195 -8.31 -5.02 18.86
CA PRO A 195 -7.33 -5.50 19.83
C PRO A 195 -7.13 -7.01 19.84
N LEU A 196 -8.21 -7.79 19.85
CA LEU A 196 -8.14 -9.26 19.81
C LEU A 196 -7.52 -9.77 18.52
N LEU A 197 -7.92 -9.20 17.38
CA LEU A 197 -7.32 -9.52 16.09
C LEU A 197 -5.81 -9.21 16.08
N LYS A 198 -5.40 -8.05 16.62
CA LYS A 198 -3.99 -7.65 16.67
C LYS A 198 -3.15 -8.57 17.57
N ALA A 199 -3.70 -9.00 18.70
CA ALA A 199 -3.06 -9.99 19.56
C ALA A 199 -2.91 -11.36 18.85
N HIS A 200 -3.81 -11.68 17.92
CA HIS A 200 -3.76 -12.92 17.15
C HIS A 200 -2.79 -12.88 15.96
N ILE A 201 -2.79 -11.81 15.15
CA ILE A 201 -2.03 -11.78 13.90
C ILE A 201 -0.52 -11.86 14.10
N VAL A 202 -0.01 -11.42 15.27
CA VAL A 202 1.42 -11.52 15.62
C VAL A 202 1.89 -12.96 15.89
N LEU A 203 0.95 -13.92 15.95
CA LEU A 203 1.26 -15.35 16.12
C LEU A 203 1.54 -16.05 14.78
N HIS A 204 1.21 -15.41 13.65
CA HIS A 204 1.43 -16.00 12.32
C HIS A 204 2.82 -15.65 11.78
N ASP A 205 3.46 -16.63 11.16
CA ASP A 205 4.61 -16.40 10.29
C ASP A 205 4.12 -15.91 8.92
N VAL A 206 4.46 -14.66 8.58
CA VAL A 206 4.12 -14.00 7.32
C VAL A 206 5.33 -13.81 6.41
N THR A 207 6.36 -14.65 6.61
CA THR A 207 7.52 -14.70 5.72
C THR A 207 7.18 -15.42 4.41
N LYS A 208 7.96 -15.15 3.36
CA LYS A 208 7.84 -15.82 2.06
C LYS A 208 7.99 -17.35 2.18
N SER A 209 8.77 -17.84 3.15
CA SER A 209 8.97 -19.28 3.42
C SER A 209 7.74 -19.99 3.99
N ALA A 210 6.87 -19.29 4.72
CA ALA A 210 5.68 -19.89 5.32
C ALA A 210 4.61 -20.30 4.28
N HIS A 211 4.70 -19.77 3.06
CA HIS A 211 3.71 -19.96 1.99
C HIS A 211 4.18 -20.92 0.89
N ILE A 212 5.29 -21.65 1.09
CA ILE A 212 5.62 -22.79 0.23
C ILE A 212 4.52 -23.82 0.48
N PRO A 213 3.65 -24.13 -0.52
CA PRO A 213 2.74 -25.27 -0.39
C PRO A 213 3.64 -26.47 -0.14
N ARG A 214 3.46 -27.17 0.98
CA ARG A 214 4.02 -28.53 1.10
C ARG A 214 3.32 -29.33 0.01
N HIS A 215 3.95 -29.44 -1.16
CA HIS A 215 3.55 -30.38 -2.18
C HIS A 215 3.68 -31.78 -1.54
N SER A 216 2.54 -32.36 -1.22
CA SER A 216 2.35 -33.80 -1.04
C SER A 216 1.80 -34.38 -2.33
#